data_AF-A0A7X3ZV14-F1
#
_entry.id   AF-A0A7X3ZV14-F1
#
_cell.length_a   1.000
_cell.length_b   1.000
_cell.length_c   1.000
_cell.angle_alpha   90.00
_cell.angle_beta   90.00
_cell.angle_gamma   90.00
#
_symmetry.space_group_name_H-M   'P 1'
#
loop_
_entity.id
_entity.type
_entity.pdbx_description
1 polymer ?
#
loop_
_entity_poly.entity_id
_entity_poly.type
_entity_poly.pdbx_seq_one_letter_code
_entity_poly.pdbx_strand_id
1 'polypeptide(L)'
;MLAILGIALSLGMTGAVANARAASEDLLAFIRAVEAPGGYDDYERRIPVAPPRKLTRMTVSEVLEWQQVIRRKGATSSAAGAYQIIHATLADLVATHGISRHALFDAEMQDRLARLLLARCGARPKPNETARHPRYANCLARIWAGLPLVYGPERGRSAYHRVAGNRALVLPEAVLALLASHSPTSWRAVIVEARSRSAARPVAFRVVPDSVRKDMNVRVWTVDPYASQ
;
A
#
# COMPACT_ATOMS: atom_id res chain seq x y z
N MET A 1 6.59 -8.92 -59.85
CA MET A 1 7.28 -9.15 -58.56
C MET A 1 6.54 -8.36 -57.50
N LEU A 2 5.71 -9.01 -56.67
CA LEU A 2 4.97 -8.38 -55.58
C LEU A 2 5.93 -8.04 -54.43
N ALA A 3 5.88 -6.81 -53.92
CA ALA A 3 6.48 -6.45 -52.65
C ALA A 3 5.39 -6.37 -51.57
N ILE A 4 5.41 -7.34 -50.65
CA ILE A 4 4.72 -7.28 -49.35
C ILE A 4 5.79 -6.90 -48.32
N LEU A 5 5.63 -5.79 -47.63
CA LEU A 5 6.30 -5.45 -46.37
C LEU A 5 5.38 -4.43 -45.70
N GLY A 6 4.62 -4.74 -44.66
CA GLY A 6 5.05 -5.25 -43.37
C GLY A 6 4.57 -4.28 -42.29
N ILE A 7 3.24 -4.19 -42.07
CA ILE A 7 2.64 -3.44 -40.96
C ILE A 7 1.78 -4.42 -40.16
N ALA A 8 2.40 -5.14 -39.23
CA ALA A 8 1.68 -5.93 -38.24
C ALA A 8 2.53 -6.12 -36.97
N LEU A 9 2.92 -5.03 -36.30
CA LEU A 9 3.59 -5.13 -34.99
C LEU A 9 3.26 -3.97 -34.04
N SER A 10 2.05 -3.41 -34.08
CA SER A 10 1.65 -2.32 -33.17
C SER A 10 0.40 -2.60 -32.32
N LEU A 11 -0.43 -3.59 -32.65
CA LEU A 11 -1.66 -3.88 -31.89
C LEU A 11 -1.45 -4.70 -30.61
N GLY A 12 -0.38 -5.50 -30.52
CA GLY A 12 -0.15 -6.39 -29.36
C GLY A 12 0.39 -5.68 -28.11
N MET A 13 1.26 -4.68 -28.28
CA MET A 13 1.88 -3.98 -27.14
C MET A 13 0.93 -2.99 -26.46
N THR A 14 0.07 -2.32 -27.22
CA THR A 14 -0.92 -1.37 -26.69
C THR A 14 -1.93 -2.05 -25.76
N GLY A 15 -2.42 -3.25 -26.14
CA GLY A 15 -3.32 -4.05 -25.30
C GLY A 15 -2.67 -4.56 -24.00
N ALA A 16 -1.41 -5.02 -24.06
CA ALA A 16 -0.70 -5.49 -22.88
C ALA A 16 -0.42 -4.37 -21.87
N VAL A 17 -0.04 -3.18 -22.36
CA VAL A 17 0.19 -1.98 -21.52
C VAL A 17 -1.11 -1.49 -20.88
N ALA A 18 -2.22 -1.49 -21.61
CA ALA A 18 -3.53 -1.13 -21.08
C ALA A 18 -3.98 -2.08 -19.95
N ASN A 19 -3.81 -3.39 -20.13
CA ASN A 19 -4.14 -4.39 -19.12
C ASN A 19 -3.27 -4.26 -17.86
N ALA A 20 -1.96 -4.02 -18.02
CA ALA A 20 -1.07 -3.80 -16.88
C ALA A 20 -1.43 -2.54 -16.09
N ARG A 21 -1.82 -1.47 -16.79
CA ARG A 21 -2.32 -0.24 -16.17
C ARG A 21 -3.61 -0.48 -15.39
N ALA A 22 -4.60 -1.13 -16.01
CA ALA A 22 -5.87 -1.46 -15.35
C ALA A 22 -5.67 -2.31 -14.09
N ALA A 23 -4.82 -3.34 -14.18
CA ALA A 23 -4.46 -4.16 -13.03
C ALA A 23 -3.85 -3.30 -11.91
N SER A 24 -2.87 -2.46 -12.24
CA SER A 24 -2.24 -1.55 -11.26
C SER A 24 -3.28 -0.66 -10.58
N GLU A 25 -4.20 -0.08 -11.34
CA GLU A 25 -5.26 0.77 -10.79
C GLU A 25 -6.22 0.00 -9.88
N ASP A 26 -6.54 -1.27 -10.18
CA ASP A 26 -7.36 -2.11 -9.31
C ASP A 26 -6.69 -2.41 -7.97
N LEU A 27 -5.38 -2.68 -7.98
CA LEU A 27 -4.62 -2.92 -6.75
C LEU A 27 -4.51 -1.64 -5.92
N LEU A 28 -4.26 -0.50 -6.56
CA LEU A 28 -4.28 0.79 -5.88
C LEU A 28 -5.66 1.08 -5.29
N ALA A 29 -6.74 0.86 -6.04
CA ALA A 29 -8.11 1.04 -5.57
C ALA A 29 -8.44 0.15 -4.37
N PHE A 30 -8.02 -1.12 -4.40
CA PHE A 30 -8.15 -2.04 -3.28
C PHE A 30 -7.42 -1.54 -2.03
N ILE A 31 -6.14 -1.17 -2.17
CA ILE A 31 -5.34 -0.66 -1.04
C ILE A 31 -5.98 0.58 -0.45
N ARG A 32 -6.40 1.55 -1.28
CA ARG A 32 -7.09 2.77 -0.81
C ARG A 32 -8.35 2.43 -0.03
N ALA A 33 -9.18 1.53 -0.53
CA ALA A 33 -10.42 1.12 0.13
C ALA A 33 -10.18 0.43 1.48
N VAL A 34 -9.07 -0.30 1.62
CA VAL A 34 -8.66 -0.95 2.86
C VAL A 34 -8.12 0.05 3.87
N GLU A 35 -7.12 0.85 3.47
CA GLU A 35 -6.31 1.68 4.37
C GLU A 35 -6.97 3.02 4.72
N ALA A 36 -7.68 3.62 3.78
CA ALA A 36 -8.13 5.00 3.88
C ALA A 36 -9.53 5.17 3.27
N PRO A 37 -10.59 4.68 3.93
CA PRO A 37 -11.96 4.84 3.44
C PRO A 37 -12.39 6.31 3.30
N GLY A 38 -11.70 7.26 3.94
CA GLY A 38 -11.89 8.71 3.76
C GLY A 38 -11.20 9.29 2.52
N GLY A 39 -10.48 8.48 1.74
CA GLY A 39 -9.84 8.88 0.49
C GLY A 39 -8.51 9.62 0.64
N TYR A 40 -8.17 10.48 -0.33
CA TYR A 40 -6.87 11.15 -0.43
C TYR A 40 -6.58 12.19 0.66
N ASP A 41 -7.60 12.64 1.37
CA ASP A 41 -7.45 13.55 2.52
C ASP A 41 -7.56 12.81 3.88
N ASP A 42 -7.65 11.48 3.88
CA ASP A 42 -7.72 10.67 5.10
C ASP A 42 -6.37 10.67 5.85
N TYR A 43 -6.42 10.44 7.15
CA TYR A 43 -5.24 10.30 8.00
C TYR A 43 -5.58 9.45 9.21
N GLU A 44 -4.57 8.92 9.89
CA GLU A 44 -4.80 8.07 11.06
C GLU A 44 -5.67 8.78 12.11
N ARG A 45 -6.83 8.19 12.41
CA ARG A 45 -7.89 8.78 13.25
C ARG A 45 -7.45 9.08 14.68
N ARG A 46 -6.38 8.43 15.15
CA ARG A 46 -5.80 8.64 16.48
C ARG A 46 -4.81 9.81 16.55
N ILE A 47 -4.56 10.48 15.42
CA ILE A 47 -3.73 11.68 15.41
C ILE A 47 -4.52 12.83 16.07
N PRO A 48 -4.00 13.46 17.14
CA PRO A 48 -4.74 14.48 17.89
C PRO A 48 -4.77 15.85 17.19
N VAL A 49 -3.93 16.06 16.18
CA VAL A 49 -3.78 17.35 15.49
C VAL A 49 -4.03 17.14 14.01
N ALA A 50 -5.18 17.64 13.54
CA ALA A 50 -5.53 17.59 12.12
C ALA A 50 -4.51 18.32 11.25
N PRO A 51 -4.38 17.93 9.97
CA PRO A 51 -3.68 18.74 8.97
C PRO A 51 -4.25 20.17 8.92
N PRO A 52 -3.43 21.21 8.68
CA PRO A 52 -3.90 22.60 8.63
C PRO A 52 -4.87 22.87 7.47
N ARG A 53 -4.92 21.98 6.48
CA ARG A 53 -5.85 21.97 5.34
C ARG A 53 -5.90 20.55 4.75
N LYS A 54 -6.80 20.32 3.81
CA LYS A 54 -6.86 19.07 3.03
C LYS A 54 -5.47 18.65 2.54
N LEU A 55 -5.06 17.40 2.79
CA LEU A 55 -3.75 16.88 2.42
C LEU A 55 -3.47 17.06 0.93
N THR A 56 -4.48 16.86 0.09
CA THR A 56 -4.42 17.07 -1.36
C THR A 56 -4.13 18.50 -1.80
N ARG A 57 -4.26 19.46 -0.89
CA ARG A 57 -3.89 20.86 -1.14
C ARG A 57 -2.51 21.19 -0.62
N MET A 58 -1.95 20.38 0.28
CA MET A 58 -0.63 20.58 0.86
C MET A 58 0.45 20.14 -0.12
N THR A 59 1.59 20.82 -0.09
CA THR A 59 2.82 20.35 -0.73
C THR A 59 3.40 19.16 0.04
N VAL A 60 4.26 18.39 -0.61
CA VAL A 60 5.00 17.30 0.02
C VAL A 60 5.78 17.79 1.25
N SER A 61 6.38 19.00 1.22
CA SER A 61 7.07 19.58 2.39
C SER A 61 6.10 19.82 3.55
N GLU A 62 4.94 20.42 3.28
CA GLU A 62 3.95 20.71 4.32
C GLU A 62 3.40 19.42 4.95
N VAL A 63 3.21 18.36 4.16
CA VAL A 63 2.78 17.05 4.70
C VAL A 63 3.87 16.47 5.59
N LEU A 64 5.13 16.48 5.17
CA LEU A 64 6.28 16.04 5.98
C LEU A 64 6.38 16.84 7.29
N GLU A 65 6.23 18.16 7.22
CA GLU A 65 6.29 19.04 8.39
C GLU A 65 5.14 18.77 9.37
N TRP A 66 3.90 18.63 8.88
CA TRP A 66 2.76 18.26 9.70
C TRP A 66 2.98 16.89 10.35
N GLN A 67 3.41 15.88 9.58
CA GLN A 67 3.73 14.55 10.09
C GLN A 67 4.82 14.60 11.18
N GLN A 68 5.83 15.46 11.03
CA GLN A 68 6.86 15.65 12.03
C GLN A 68 6.33 16.34 13.30
N VAL A 69 5.43 17.33 13.17
CA VAL A 69 4.76 17.99 14.30
C VAL A 69 3.97 16.99 15.14
N ILE A 70 3.12 16.16 14.51
CA ILE A 70 2.29 15.20 15.24
C ILE A 70 3.14 14.12 15.93
N ARG A 71 4.24 13.69 15.30
CA ARG A 71 5.20 12.76 15.91
C ARG A 71 5.83 13.33 17.18
N ARG A 72 6.27 14.60 17.15
CA ARG A 72 6.81 15.29 18.34
C ARG A 72 5.78 15.42 19.46
N LYS A 73 4.49 15.47 19.12
CA LYS A 73 3.38 15.49 20.09
C LYS A 73 2.96 14.08 20.57
N GLY A 74 3.73 13.04 20.26
CA GLY A 74 3.48 11.68 20.74
C GLY A 74 2.47 10.88 19.91
N ALA A 75 2.12 11.34 18.70
CA ALA A 75 1.27 10.54 17.80
C ALA A 75 1.92 9.18 17.51
N THR A 76 1.13 8.12 17.68
CA THR A 76 1.60 6.73 17.54
C THR A 76 1.83 6.34 16.08
N SER A 77 1.19 7.05 15.16
CA SER A 77 1.41 6.98 13.72
C SER A 77 1.38 8.38 13.14
N SER A 78 1.97 8.53 11.96
CA SER A 78 1.90 9.75 11.14
C SER A 78 1.30 9.46 9.77
N ALA A 79 0.52 8.38 9.65
CA ALA A 79 -0.02 7.91 8.38
C ALA A 79 -0.95 8.96 7.75
N ALA A 80 -0.75 9.20 6.46
CA ALA A 80 -1.43 10.25 5.71
C ALA A 80 -1.86 9.76 4.31
N GLY A 81 -3.01 10.28 3.86
CA GLY A 81 -3.54 10.10 2.53
C GLY A 81 -4.16 8.73 2.28
N ALA A 82 -4.53 8.50 1.03
CA ALA A 82 -5.24 7.30 0.58
C ALA A 82 -4.43 6.01 0.75
N TYR A 83 -3.12 6.12 1.00
CA TYR A 83 -2.20 5.00 1.18
C TYR A 83 -1.53 4.98 2.55
N GLN A 84 -1.99 5.82 3.49
CA GLN A 84 -1.53 5.86 4.88
C GLN A 84 0.01 5.95 5.00
N ILE A 85 0.65 6.74 4.13
CA ILE A 85 2.12 6.86 4.06
C ILE A 85 2.61 7.59 5.31
N ILE A 86 3.53 6.97 6.06
CA ILE A 86 4.14 7.57 7.26
C ILE A 86 5.33 8.48 6.91
N HIS A 87 5.75 9.32 7.86
CA HIS A 87 6.79 10.34 7.69
C HIS A 87 8.10 9.75 7.14
N ALA A 88 8.58 8.67 7.76
CA ALA A 88 9.84 8.05 7.38
C ALA A 88 9.80 7.54 5.93
N THR A 89 8.68 6.93 5.52
CA THR A 89 8.49 6.41 4.16
C THR A 89 8.35 7.54 3.15
N LEU A 90 7.60 8.60 3.45
CA LEU A 90 7.48 9.75 2.56
C LEU A 90 8.83 10.45 2.37
N ALA A 91 9.59 10.67 3.45
CA ALA A 91 10.91 11.28 3.39
C ALA A 91 11.90 10.44 2.55
N ASP A 92 11.87 9.12 2.72
CA ASP A 92 12.67 8.17 1.96
C ASP A 92 12.32 8.17 0.46
N LEU A 93 11.03 8.14 0.11
CA LEU A 93 10.58 8.21 -1.28
C LEU A 93 10.98 9.54 -1.93
N VAL A 94 10.87 10.65 -1.21
CA VAL A 94 11.27 11.99 -1.68
C VAL A 94 12.76 12.02 -2.00
N ALA A 95 13.59 11.55 -1.07
CA ALA A 95 15.04 11.54 -1.25
C ALA A 95 15.46 10.58 -2.37
N THR A 96 14.91 9.37 -2.40
CA THR A 96 15.31 8.31 -3.34
C THR A 96 14.91 8.62 -4.78
N HIS A 97 13.75 9.26 -4.99
CA HIS A 97 13.19 9.48 -6.33
C HIS A 97 13.21 10.94 -6.78
N GLY A 98 13.90 11.83 -6.04
CA GLY A 98 14.01 13.24 -6.40
C GLY A 98 12.66 13.95 -6.51
N ILE A 99 11.69 13.57 -5.67
CA ILE A 99 10.35 14.17 -5.71
C ILE A 99 10.46 15.59 -5.19
N SER A 100 9.99 16.57 -5.98
CA SER A 100 10.00 17.96 -5.56
C SER A 100 9.19 18.15 -4.28
N ARG A 101 9.80 18.75 -3.27
CA ARG A 101 9.15 19.10 -2.00
C ARG A 101 8.05 20.15 -2.19
N HIS A 102 8.08 20.89 -3.29
CA HIS A 102 7.08 21.90 -3.66
C HIS A 102 5.91 21.32 -4.47
N ALA A 103 6.00 20.06 -4.92
CA ALA A 103 4.87 19.42 -5.58
C ALA A 103 3.72 19.20 -4.59
N LEU A 104 2.49 19.26 -5.08
CA LEU A 104 1.31 18.97 -4.27
C LEU A 104 1.28 17.48 -3.90
N PHE A 105 0.81 17.18 -2.70
CA PHE A 105 0.48 15.83 -2.23
C PHE A 105 -0.95 15.45 -2.66
N ASP A 106 -1.30 15.77 -3.90
CA ASP A 106 -2.60 15.51 -4.51
C ASP A 106 -2.80 14.01 -4.82
N ALA A 107 -3.95 13.68 -5.42
CA ALA A 107 -4.28 12.30 -5.77
C ALA A 107 -3.25 11.65 -6.70
N GLU A 108 -2.75 12.39 -7.69
CA GLU A 108 -1.77 11.88 -8.65
C GLU A 108 -0.43 11.60 -7.96
N MET A 109 0.03 12.51 -7.10
CA MET A 109 1.25 12.33 -6.32
C MET A 109 1.13 11.14 -5.36
N GLN A 110 -0.01 10.99 -4.67
CA GLN A 110 -0.25 9.87 -3.77
C GLN A 110 -0.25 8.54 -4.52
N ASP A 111 -0.90 8.46 -5.68
CA ASP A 111 -0.88 7.26 -6.54
C ASP A 111 0.53 6.97 -7.08
N ARG A 112 1.29 8.01 -7.43
CA ARG A 112 2.69 7.87 -7.85
C ARG A 112 3.54 7.29 -6.73
N LEU A 113 3.44 7.81 -5.51
CA LEU A 113 4.16 7.31 -4.34
C LEU A 113 3.79 5.85 -4.04
N ALA A 114 2.50 5.49 -4.14
CA ALA A 114 2.05 4.12 -3.96
C ALA A 114 2.63 3.18 -5.03
N ARG A 115 2.70 3.60 -6.30
CA ARG A 115 3.36 2.81 -7.35
C ARG A 115 4.86 2.61 -7.09
N LEU A 116 5.54 3.61 -6.55
CA LEU A 116 6.96 3.46 -6.15
C LEU A 116 7.11 2.43 -5.01
N LEU A 117 6.18 2.40 -4.07
CA LEU A 117 6.15 1.36 -3.03
C LEU A 117 5.83 -0.02 -3.59
N LEU A 118 4.85 -0.14 -4.49
CA LEU A 118 4.55 -1.41 -5.18
C LEU A 118 5.77 -1.96 -5.93
N ALA A 119 6.54 -1.10 -6.58
CA ALA A 119 7.74 -1.49 -7.32
C ALA A 119 8.83 -2.10 -6.41
N ARG A 120 8.85 -1.78 -5.11
CA ARG A 120 9.77 -2.41 -4.13
C ARG A 120 9.46 -3.90 -3.91
N CYS A 121 8.24 -4.34 -4.17
CA CYS A 121 7.87 -5.77 -4.16
C CYS A 121 8.22 -6.50 -5.46
N GLY A 122 8.93 -5.84 -6.38
CA GLY A 122 9.23 -6.34 -7.71
C GLY A 122 8.06 -6.21 -8.68
N ALA A 123 8.22 -6.77 -9.87
CA ALA A 123 7.18 -6.76 -10.89
C ALA A 123 5.94 -7.51 -10.37
N ARG A 124 4.76 -6.87 -10.50
CA ARG A 124 3.49 -7.53 -10.14
C ARG A 124 3.38 -8.85 -10.91
N PRO A 125 3.08 -9.97 -10.23
CA PRO A 125 2.86 -11.23 -10.91
C PRO A 125 1.59 -11.18 -11.77
N LYS A 126 1.68 -11.79 -12.96
CA LYS A 126 0.54 -12.05 -13.84
C LYS A 126 -0.43 -13.03 -13.17
N PRO A 127 -1.70 -13.08 -13.57
CA PRO A 127 -2.67 -14.00 -12.98
C PRO A 127 -2.26 -15.48 -13.02
N ASN A 128 -1.58 -15.90 -14.09
CA ASN A 128 -1.12 -17.27 -14.26
C ASN A 128 0.17 -17.59 -13.49
N GLU A 129 0.83 -16.60 -12.88
CA GLU A 129 2.01 -16.77 -12.03
C GLU A 129 1.61 -17.02 -10.56
N THR A 130 0.68 -17.94 -10.32
CA THR A 130 0.07 -18.20 -9.01
C THR A 130 1.09 -18.49 -7.91
N ALA A 131 2.21 -19.14 -8.24
CA ALA A 131 3.30 -19.42 -7.30
C ALA A 131 3.96 -18.14 -6.74
N ARG A 132 3.89 -17.00 -7.46
CA ARG A 132 4.47 -15.73 -7.04
C ARG A 132 3.52 -14.87 -6.21
N HIS A 133 2.21 -15.13 -6.27
CA HIS A 133 1.19 -14.32 -5.59
C HIS A 133 1.40 -14.26 -4.07
N PRO A 134 1.66 -15.37 -3.35
CA PRO A 134 1.82 -15.31 -1.89
C PRO A 134 2.98 -14.43 -1.43
N ARG A 135 4.13 -14.51 -2.12
CA ARG A 135 5.32 -13.70 -1.80
C ARG A 135 5.08 -12.22 -2.08
N TYR A 136 4.47 -11.91 -3.22
CA TYR A 136 4.09 -10.54 -3.54
C TYR A 136 3.11 -9.98 -2.51
N ALA A 137 2.06 -10.73 -2.15
CA ALA A 137 1.08 -10.35 -1.14
C ALA A 137 1.71 -10.12 0.25
N ASN A 138 2.61 -10.99 0.72
CA ASN A 138 3.33 -10.78 1.98
C ASN A 138 4.26 -9.56 1.93
N CYS A 139 4.84 -9.24 0.77
CA CYS A 139 5.56 -7.98 0.62
C CYS A 139 4.61 -6.77 0.76
N LEU A 140 3.46 -6.78 0.09
CA LEU A 140 2.44 -5.73 0.24
C LEU A 140 1.97 -5.57 1.69
N ALA A 141 1.76 -6.68 2.41
CA ALA A 141 1.36 -6.68 3.82
C ALA A 141 2.39 -6.07 4.76
N ARG A 142 3.64 -5.98 4.32
CA ARG A 142 4.70 -5.26 5.03
C ARG A 142 4.80 -3.80 4.61
N ILE A 143 4.06 -3.33 3.61
CA ILE A 143 3.93 -1.90 3.29
C ILE A 143 2.67 -1.32 3.94
N TRP A 144 1.55 -2.03 3.83
CA TRP A 144 0.22 -1.57 4.27
C TRP A 144 -0.33 -2.45 5.39
N ALA A 145 -0.60 -1.84 6.54
CA ALA A 145 -0.87 -2.56 7.77
C ALA A 145 -2.24 -3.25 7.81
N GLY A 146 -3.21 -2.77 7.02
CA GLY A 146 -4.52 -3.38 6.85
C GLY A 146 -4.50 -4.64 5.98
N LEU A 147 -3.40 -4.93 5.27
CA LEU A 147 -3.27 -6.16 4.50
C LEU A 147 -2.76 -7.34 5.38
N PRO A 148 -3.30 -8.55 5.21
CA PRO A 148 -2.86 -9.74 5.93
C PRO A 148 -1.60 -10.36 5.32
N LEU A 149 -0.77 -10.96 6.17
CA LEU A 149 0.12 -12.04 5.75
C LEU A 149 -0.73 -13.21 5.23
N VAL A 150 -0.40 -13.74 4.06
CA VAL A 150 -1.20 -14.78 3.38
C VAL A 150 -0.64 -16.19 3.53
N TYR A 151 0.56 -16.31 4.10
CA TYR A 151 1.21 -17.58 4.47
C TYR A 151 2.10 -17.38 5.71
N GLY A 152 2.60 -18.49 6.26
CA GLY A 152 3.47 -18.51 7.44
C GLY A 152 2.70 -18.59 8.77
N PRO A 153 3.41 -18.64 9.91
CA PRO A 153 2.80 -18.83 11.24
C PRO A 153 1.84 -17.69 11.65
N GLU A 154 2.03 -16.50 11.09
CA GLU A 154 1.21 -15.31 11.35
C GLU A 154 0.16 -15.06 10.24
N ARG A 155 -0.15 -16.07 9.42
CA ARG A 155 -1.18 -15.98 8.36
C ARG A 155 -2.48 -15.39 8.91
N GLY A 156 -3.06 -14.45 8.16
CA GLY A 156 -4.28 -13.73 8.50
C GLY A 156 -4.06 -12.52 9.42
N ARG A 157 -2.86 -12.33 9.98
CA ARG A 157 -2.52 -11.14 10.78
C ARG A 157 -1.83 -10.08 9.93
N SER A 158 -1.87 -8.84 10.40
CA SER A 158 -1.02 -7.79 9.86
C SER A 158 0.45 -8.11 10.13
N ALA A 159 1.35 -7.77 9.20
CA ALA A 159 2.78 -7.80 9.49
C ALA A 159 3.18 -6.86 10.66
N TYR A 160 2.30 -5.92 11.00
CA TYR A 160 2.43 -4.98 12.09
C TYR A 160 1.55 -5.35 13.30
N HIS A 161 1.15 -6.62 13.45
CA HIS A 161 0.37 -7.06 14.60
C HIS A 161 1.06 -6.65 15.93
N ARG A 162 0.28 -6.11 16.88
CA ARG A 162 0.72 -5.54 18.17
C ARG A 162 1.51 -4.22 18.06
N VAL A 163 1.74 -3.71 16.86
CA VAL A 163 2.30 -2.38 16.64
C VAL A 163 1.18 -1.40 16.41
N ALA A 164 1.10 -0.36 17.25
CA ALA A 164 0.13 0.71 17.09
C ALA A 164 -1.31 0.23 16.81
N GLY A 165 -1.75 -0.87 17.42
CA GLY A 165 -3.11 -1.41 17.26
C GLY A 165 -3.44 -1.94 15.85
N ASN A 166 -2.43 -2.11 15.00
CA ASN A 166 -2.60 -2.57 13.62
C ASN A 166 -3.12 -4.01 13.58
N ARG A 167 -4.01 -4.24 12.61
CA ARG A 167 -4.63 -5.53 12.32
C ARG A 167 -4.94 -5.63 10.83
N ALA A 168 -4.98 -6.85 10.31
CA ALA A 168 -5.50 -7.05 8.97
C ALA A 168 -7.00 -6.72 8.94
N LEU A 169 -7.42 -6.00 7.90
CA LEU A 169 -8.80 -5.57 7.68
C LEU A 169 -9.50 -6.39 6.59
N VAL A 170 -8.75 -7.29 5.94
CA VAL A 170 -9.21 -8.19 4.89
C VAL A 170 -8.61 -9.58 5.10
N LEU A 171 -9.21 -10.58 4.46
CA LEU A 171 -8.75 -11.97 4.52
C LEU A 171 -7.61 -12.23 3.51
N PRO A 172 -6.69 -13.17 3.80
CA PRO A 172 -5.66 -13.60 2.84
C PRO A 172 -6.20 -13.91 1.44
N GLU A 173 -7.34 -14.59 1.38
CA GLU A 173 -8.01 -15.04 0.18
C GLU A 173 -8.45 -13.86 -0.69
N ALA A 174 -8.82 -12.72 -0.08
CA ALA A 174 -9.18 -11.50 -0.80
C ALA A 174 -8.01 -10.94 -1.60
N VAL A 175 -6.82 -10.90 -0.96
CA VAL A 175 -5.60 -10.38 -1.59
C VAL A 175 -5.14 -11.33 -2.69
N LEU A 176 -5.14 -12.64 -2.43
CA LEU A 176 -4.76 -13.64 -3.42
C LEU A 176 -5.72 -13.65 -4.63
N ALA A 177 -7.03 -13.53 -4.39
CA ALA A 177 -8.02 -13.43 -5.46
C ALA A 177 -7.82 -12.16 -6.31
N LEU A 178 -7.46 -11.03 -5.71
CA LEU A 178 -7.12 -9.79 -6.43
C LEU A 178 -5.85 -9.93 -7.29
N LEU A 179 -4.88 -10.73 -6.86
CA LEU A 179 -3.68 -11.00 -7.66
C LEU A 179 -3.95 -12.02 -8.78
N ALA A 180 -4.86 -12.96 -8.54
CA ALA A 180 -5.29 -13.97 -9.51
C ALA A 180 -6.37 -13.50 -10.49
N SER A 181 -7.05 -12.37 -10.23
CA SER A 181 -8.11 -11.84 -11.08
C SER A 181 -7.88 -10.36 -11.41
N HIS A 182 -8.30 -9.96 -12.61
CA HIS A 182 -8.22 -8.57 -13.08
C HIS A 182 -9.53 -7.79 -12.82
N SER A 183 -10.43 -8.26 -11.93
CA SER A 183 -11.80 -7.75 -11.92
C SER A 183 -12.18 -7.00 -10.63
N PRO A 184 -12.43 -5.68 -10.71
CA PRO A 184 -12.69 -4.82 -9.55
C PRO A 184 -13.98 -5.11 -8.79
N THR A 185 -14.93 -5.83 -9.39
CA THR A 185 -16.21 -6.16 -8.75
C THR A 185 -16.05 -7.21 -7.64
N SER A 186 -15.06 -8.10 -7.78
CA SER A 186 -14.87 -9.24 -6.87
C SER A 186 -14.36 -8.81 -5.48
N TRP A 187 -13.38 -7.91 -5.42
CA TRP A 187 -12.76 -7.55 -4.15
C TRP A 187 -13.64 -6.63 -3.28
N ARG A 188 -14.47 -5.76 -3.89
CA ARG A 188 -15.37 -4.87 -3.12
C ARG A 188 -16.36 -5.67 -2.29
N ALA A 189 -16.95 -6.71 -2.86
CA ALA A 189 -17.83 -7.64 -2.13
C ALA A 189 -17.06 -8.39 -1.03
N VAL A 190 -15.85 -8.86 -1.33
CA VAL A 190 -15.01 -9.60 -0.36
C VAL A 190 -14.55 -8.72 0.81
N ILE A 191 -14.24 -7.43 0.60
CA ILE A 191 -13.89 -6.51 1.69
C ILE A 191 -15.07 -6.33 2.66
N VAL A 192 -16.29 -6.15 2.14
CA VAL A 192 -17.49 -5.96 2.96
C VAL A 192 -17.73 -7.19 3.85
N GLU A 193 -17.59 -8.39 3.28
CA GLU A 193 -17.74 -9.64 4.04
C GLU A 193 -16.60 -9.89 5.04
N ALA A 194 -15.34 -9.56 4.71
CA ALA A 194 -14.24 -9.68 5.65
C ALA A 194 -14.39 -8.74 6.85
N ARG A 195 -14.89 -7.51 6.62
CA ARG A 195 -15.12 -6.51 7.67
C ARG A 195 -16.19 -6.94 8.68
N SER A 196 -17.26 -7.59 8.22
CA SER A 196 -18.32 -8.08 9.12
C SER A 196 -17.81 -9.19 10.06
N ARG A 197 -16.86 -10.02 9.63
CA ARG A 197 -16.26 -11.09 10.46
C ARG A 197 -15.20 -10.58 11.45
N SER A 198 -14.46 -9.52 11.11
CA SER A 198 -13.31 -9.04 11.89
C SER A 198 -13.69 -8.11 13.07
N ALA A 199 -14.90 -7.54 13.09
CA ALA A 199 -15.37 -6.61 14.12
C ALA A 199 -15.57 -7.22 15.54
N ALA A 200 -15.35 -8.53 15.71
CA ALA A 200 -15.76 -9.27 16.90
C ALA A 200 -14.73 -9.38 18.06
N ARG A 201 -13.56 -8.70 18.05
CA ARG A 201 -12.54 -8.87 19.12
C ARG A 201 -11.79 -7.57 19.53
N PRO A 202 -11.80 -7.16 20.82
CA PRO A 202 -10.99 -6.05 21.32
C PRO A 202 -9.58 -6.48 21.79
N VAL A 203 -8.58 -5.60 21.68
CA VAL A 203 -7.19 -5.81 22.17
C VAL A 203 -6.59 -4.50 22.70
N ALA A 204 -5.83 -4.58 23.81
CA ALA A 204 -5.16 -3.44 24.45
C ALA A 204 -3.90 -2.95 23.70
N PHE A 205 -3.59 -1.66 23.85
CA PHE A 205 -2.61 -0.92 23.04
C PHE A 205 -1.30 -0.63 23.81
N ARG A 206 -0.15 -0.69 23.12
CA ARG A 206 1.13 -0.16 23.61
C ARG A 206 1.78 0.75 22.57
N VAL A 207 2.45 1.80 23.05
CA VAL A 207 3.28 2.70 22.24
C VAL A 207 4.49 1.93 21.69
N VAL A 208 4.77 2.03 20.40
CA VAL A 208 5.93 1.38 19.76
C VAL A 208 7.06 2.40 19.55
N PRO A 209 8.28 2.13 20.05
CA PRO A 209 9.42 3.03 19.91
C PRO A 209 9.77 3.34 18.44
N ASP A 210 10.33 4.54 18.19
CA ASP A 210 10.80 4.97 16.87
C ASP A 210 11.90 4.06 16.30
N SER A 211 12.75 3.48 17.15
CA SER A 211 13.78 2.51 16.75
C SER A 211 13.18 1.25 16.14
N VAL A 212 12.10 0.71 16.75
CA VAL A 212 11.39 -0.46 16.23
C VAL A 212 10.69 -0.11 14.92
N ARG A 213 10.12 1.09 14.77
CA ARG A 213 9.54 1.54 13.49
C ARG A 213 10.59 1.67 12.39
N LYS A 214 11.76 2.24 12.69
CA LYS A 214 12.88 2.40 11.74
C LYS A 214 13.49 1.04 11.38
N ASP A 215 13.66 0.17 12.36
CA ASP A 215 14.19 -1.18 12.18
C ASP A 215 13.20 -2.09 11.44
N MET A 216 11.88 -1.96 11.68
CA MET A 216 10.85 -2.56 10.84
C MET A 216 10.90 -2.00 9.42
N ASN A 217 11.04 -0.69 9.25
CA ASN A 217 11.21 -0.05 7.95
C ASN A 217 12.61 -0.24 7.32
N VAL A 218 13.49 -1.06 7.90
CA VAL A 218 14.79 -1.48 7.33
C VAL A 218 14.80 -3.00 7.10
N ARG A 219 14.28 -3.79 8.06
CA ARG A 219 14.13 -5.25 7.98
C ARG A 219 13.00 -5.71 7.05
N VAL A 220 11.89 -4.95 6.93
CA VAL A 220 10.82 -5.21 5.95
C VAL A 220 11.38 -5.28 4.51
N TRP A 221 12.49 -4.59 4.24
CA TRP A 221 12.98 -4.36 2.89
C TRP A 221 14.25 -5.12 2.52
N THR A 222 14.87 -5.84 3.46
CA THR A 222 16.18 -6.49 3.25
C THR A 222 16.13 -8.01 3.34
N VAL A 223 15.08 -8.60 3.94
CA VAL A 223 14.93 -10.05 4.08
C VAL A 223 13.44 -10.42 4.18
N ASP A 224 12.94 -11.23 3.26
CA ASP A 224 11.75 -12.04 3.52
C ASP A 224 12.21 -13.28 4.29
N PRO A 225 11.97 -13.40 5.61
CA PRO A 225 12.44 -14.54 6.41
C PRO A 225 11.85 -15.88 5.99
N TYR A 226 10.90 -15.86 5.04
CA TYR A 226 10.31 -17.05 4.44
C TYR A 226 10.69 -17.23 2.96
N ALA A 227 11.64 -16.46 2.43
CA ALA A 227 12.05 -16.58 1.04
C ALA A 227 12.70 -17.95 0.71
N SER A 228 13.08 -18.72 1.72
CA SER A 228 13.70 -20.04 1.60
C SER A 228 12.76 -21.21 1.91
N GLN A 229 11.45 -21.00 2.00
CA GLN A 229 10.44 -22.06 2.10
C GLN A 229 9.63 -22.19 0.81
#